data_AF-A0A922PW18-F1
#
_entry.id   AF-A0A922PW18-F1
#
_cell.length_a   1.000
_cell.length_b   1.000
_cell.length_c   1.000
_cell.angle_alpha   90.00
_cell.angle_beta   90.00
_cell.angle_gamma   90.00
#
_symmetry.space_group_name_H-M   'P 1'
#
loop_
_entity.id
_entity.type
_entity.pdbx_description
1 polymer ?
#
loop_
_entity_poly.entity_id
_entity_poly.type
_entity_poly.pdbx_seq_one_letter_code
_entity_poly.pdbx_strand_id
1 'polypeptide(L)'
;MQIAEVAKPIPTADQVLIRVHAVGLNPVDYKVVEGGVPAWTYPHTLGLDVTGEVVAVGAAVTDWQVGDRVSGHGDLTQNGCFAEFVAVPTYQLARIPDNVSYETAASLLCGALTAYTAVERKPNLTNVRTVLVHAGAGGVGSIAIQLAKLHGLKVFTTVSTGKVKYVRQLYPDAIIDYRQEDVDTRLAQLTDGLGVDLIIDTVGKAGPNETCAAWPTMGPW
;
A
#
# COMPACT_ATOMS: atom_id res chain seq x y z
N MET A 1 -16.90 -12.98 10.37
CA MET A 1 -17.07 -11.52 10.57
C MET A 1 -18.55 -11.20 10.59
N GLN A 2 -18.98 -10.24 11.42
CA GLN A 2 -20.36 -9.76 11.47
C GLN A 2 -20.37 -8.25 11.75
N ILE A 3 -21.42 -7.56 11.33
CA ILE A 3 -21.69 -6.18 11.78
C ILE A 3 -22.21 -6.27 13.21
N ALA A 4 -21.69 -5.44 14.11
CA ALA A 4 -22.09 -5.38 15.50
C ALA A 4 -22.05 -3.95 16.01
N GLU A 5 -22.89 -3.63 16.98
CA GLU A 5 -22.78 -2.38 17.71
C GLU A 5 -21.66 -2.45 18.75
N VAL A 6 -20.83 -1.42 18.76
CA VAL A 6 -19.70 -1.26 19.69
C VAL A 6 -19.71 0.15 20.25
N ALA A 7 -19.08 0.33 21.42
CA ALA A 7 -18.97 1.65 22.00
C ALA A 7 -18.17 2.59 21.09
N LYS A 8 -18.68 3.80 20.88
CA LYS A 8 -17.94 4.85 20.17
C LYS A 8 -16.64 5.16 20.93
N PRO A 9 -15.47 5.16 20.26
CA PRO A 9 -14.20 5.39 20.93
C PRO A 9 -14.11 6.84 21.44
N ILE A 10 -13.36 7.01 22.53
CA ILE A 10 -12.99 8.31 23.10
C ILE A 10 -11.50 8.50 22.83
N PRO A 11 -11.07 9.58 22.15
CA PRO A 11 -9.66 9.79 21.86
C PRO A 11 -8.86 10.04 23.14
N THR A 12 -7.66 9.48 23.22
CA THR A 12 -6.66 9.85 24.24
C THR A 12 -6.12 11.26 24.00
N ALA A 13 -5.25 11.75 24.88
CA ALA A 13 -4.71 13.11 24.82
C ALA A 13 -4.02 13.45 23.49
N ASP A 14 -3.40 12.47 22.83
CA ASP A 14 -2.61 12.58 21.60
C ASP A 14 -3.34 12.05 20.34
N GLN A 15 -4.62 11.72 20.47
CA GLN A 15 -5.46 11.18 19.40
C GLN A 15 -6.49 12.19 18.91
N VAL A 16 -6.99 11.95 17.71
CA VAL A 16 -8.23 12.56 17.22
C VAL A 16 -9.28 11.49 17.02
N LEU A 17 -10.55 11.88 17.13
CA LEU A 17 -11.68 11.07 16.74
C LEU A 17 -12.10 11.44 15.33
N ILE A 18 -12.15 10.45 14.44
CA ILE A 18 -12.52 10.63 13.04
C ILE A 18 -13.92 10.07 12.84
N ARG A 19 -14.79 10.84 12.19
CA ARG A 19 -16.01 10.33 11.54
C ARG A 19 -15.61 9.78 10.18
N VAL A 20 -15.75 8.47 10.00
CA VAL A 20 -15.27 7.77 8.79
C VAL A 20 -16.18 8.10 7.61
N HIS A 21 -15.58 8.46 6.47
CA HIS A 21 -16.28 8.67 5.20
C HIS A 21 -15.98 7.54 4.21
N ALA A 22 -14.72 7.11 4.12
CA ALA A 22 -14.31 5.99 3.29
C ALA A 22 -13.13 5.24 3.92
N VAL A 23 -13.04 3.94 3.61
CA VAL A 23 -11.94 3.07 4.05
C VAL A 23 -11.27 2.40 2.86
N GLY A 24 -9.96 2.16 2.96
CA GLY A 24 -9.21 1.37 2.00
C GLY A 24 -9.29 -0.11 2.36
N LEU A 25 -9.55 -0.97 1.38
CA LEU A 25 -9.51 -2.42 1.54
C LEU A 25 -8.18 -2.96 1.04
N ASN A 26 -7.53 -3.78 1.86
CA ASN A 26 -6.19 -4.28 1.62
C ASN A 26 -6.13 -5.81 1.74
N PRO A 27 -5.19 -6.47 1.02
CA PRO A 27 -4.97 -7.88 1.19
C PRO A 27 -4.61 -8.29 2.62
N VAL A 28 -4.04 -7.39 3.42
CA VAL A 28 -3.71 -7.69 4.82
C VAL A 28 -4.97 -7.91 5.65
N ASP A 29 -6.07 -7.20 5.37
CA ASP A 29 -7.30 -7.25 6.17
C ASP A 29 -7.90 -8.66 6.21
N TYR A 30 -7.96 -9.37 5.08
CA TYR A 30 -8.46 -10.75 5.08
C TYR A 30 -7.42 -11.74 5.61
N LYS A 31 -6.12 -11.50 5.36
CA LYS A 31 -5.05 -12.38 5.83
C LYS A 31 -4.96 -12.42 7.35
N VAL A 32 -5.16 -11.30 8.03
CA VAL A 32 -5.18 -11.26 9.50
C VAL A 32 -6.41 -11.93 10.10
N VAL A 33 -7.54 -11.93 9.37
CA VAL A 33 -8.74 -12.67 9.76
C VAL A 33 -8.52 -14.19 9.64
N GLU A 34 -7.88 -14.63 8.56
CA GLU A 34 -7.59 -16.06 8.32
C GLU A 34 -6.46 -16.59 9.21
N GLY A 35 -5.38 -15.81 9.36
CA GLY A 35 -4.17 -16.21 10.09
C GLY A 35 -4.22 -15.93 11.60
N GLY A 36 -5.10 -15.02 12.03
CA GLY A 36 -5.13 -14.50 13.39
C GLY A 36 -3.97 -13.55 13.69
N VAL A 37 -4.16 -12.73 14.72
CA VAL A 37 -3.13 -11.81 15.24
C VAL A 37 -3.05 -12.03 16.75
N PRO A 38 -1.90 -12.47 17.30
CA PRO A 38 -1.78 -12.77 18.74
C PRO A 38 -2.10 -11.59 19.66
N ALA A 39 -1.91 -10.35 19.19
CA ALA A 39 -2.18 -9.14 19.95
C ALA A 39 -3.68 -8.79 20.06
N TRP A 40 -4.56 -9.44 19.30
CA TRP A 40 -5.98 -9.08 19.29
C TRP A 40 -6.71 -9.56 20.53
N THR A 41 -7.51 -8.66 21.09
CA THR A 41 -8.56 -8.99 22.05
C THR A 41 -9.90 -8.88 21.35
N TYR A 42 -10.79 -9.86 21.56
CA TYR A 42 -12.10 -9.91 20.91
C TYR A 42 -13.21 -9.35 21.81
N PRO A 43 -14.22 -8.65 21.25
CA PRO A 43 -14.39 -8.34 19.83
C PRO A 43 -13.34 -7.35 19.31
N HIS A 44 -12.90 -7.55 18.06
CA HIS A 44 -11.88 -6.74 17.38
C HIS A 44 -12.46 -6.12 16.10
N THR A 45 -12.24 -4.82 15.91
CA THR A 45 -12.63 -4.09 14.70
C THR A 45 -11.52 -4.19 13.67
N LEU A 46 -11.86 -4.54 12.42
CA LEU A 46 -10.89 -4.69 11.33
C LEU A 46 -10.63 -3.36 10.62
N GLY A 47 -9.64 -3.35 9.72
CA GLY A 47 -9.40 -2.27 8.77
C GLY A 47 -8.23 -1.38 9.13
N LEU A 48 -7.41 -1.10 8.11
CA LEU A 48 -6.15 -0.36 8.28
C LEU A 48 -6.20 1.08 7.76
N ASP A 49 -6.91 1.30 6.66
CA ASP A 49 -6.88 2.56 5.92
C ASP A 49 -8.17 3.34 6.13
N VAL A 50 -8.06 4.54 6.72
CA VAL A 50 -9.19 5.40 7.01
C VAL A 50 -9.08 6.75 6.34
N THR A 51 -10.22 7.27 5.90
CA THR A 51 -10.37 8.68 5.57
C THR A 51 -11.65 9.23 6.16
N GLY A 52 -11.61 10.50 6.55
CA GLY A 52 -12.79 11.15 7.06
C GLY A 52 -12.52 12.53 7.63
N GLU A 53 -13.36 12.91 8.59
CA GLU A 53 -13.35 14.24 9.19
C GLU A 53 -13.10 14.14 10.69
N VAL A 54 -12.22 14.99 11.20
CA VAL A 54 -11.99 15.11 12.65
C VAL A 54 -13.24 15.68 13.33
N VAL A 55 -13.76 14.97 14.33
CA VAL A 55 -14.95 15.38 15.11
C VAL A 55 -14.68 15.59 16.59
N ALA A 56 -13.52 15.18 17.09
CA ALA A 56 -13.00 15.55 18.40
C ALA A 56 -11.47 15.42 18.43
N VAL A 57 -10.82 16.16 19.32
CA VAL A 57 -9.36 16.14 19.51
C VAL A 57 -9.02 15.92 20.98
N GLY A 58 -7.93 15.19 21.23
CA GLY A 58 -7.35 15.03 22.55
C GLY A 58 -6.73 16.32 23.09
N ALA A 59 -6.59 16.42 24.41
CA ALA A 59 -6.13 17.63 25.09
C ALA A 59 -4.70 18.08 24.74
N ALA A 60 -3.86 17.17 24.22
CA ALA A 60 -2.48 17.46 23.81
C ALA A 60 -2.32 17.63 22.29
N VAL A 61 -3.41 17.56 21.52
CA VAL A 61 -3.38 17.73 20.07
C VAL A 61 -3.28 19.21 19.71
N THR A 62 -2.20 19.58 19.00
CA THR A 62 -1.95 20.96 18.54
C THR A 62 -2.06 21.15 17.04
N ASP A 63 -1.87 20.07 16.27
CA ASP A 63 -1.65 20.16 14.83
C ASP A 63 -2.92 19.87 13.99
N TRP A 64 -4.02 19.55 14.68
CA TRP A 64 -5.30 19.13 14.12
C TRP A 64 -6.47 19.77 14.85
N GLN A 65 -7.57 20.01 14.13
CA GLN A 65 -8.79 20.59 14.65
C GLN A 65 -10.05 19.91 14.08
N VAL A 66 -11.19 20.13 14.75
CA VAL A 66 -12.50 19.66 14.25
C VAL A 66 -12.79 20.26 12.87
N GLY A 67 -13.28 19.40 11.97
CA GLY A 67 -13.55 19.74 10.56
C GLY A 67 -12.38 19.42 9.60
N ASP A 68 -11.19 19.10 10.12
CA ASP A 68 -10.06 18.71 9.26
C ASP A 68 -10.35 17.43 8.48
N ARG A 69 -10.01 17.45 7.19
CA ARG A 69 -10.10 16.30 6.29
C ARG A 69 -8.81 15.49 6.38
N VAL A 70 -8.92 14.25 6.85
CA VAL A 70 -7.76 13.43 7.21
C VAL A 70 -7.80 12.07 6.55
N SER A 71 -6.61 11.58 6.21
CA SER A 71 -6.34 10.18 5.88
C SER A 71 -5.38 9.59 6.91
N GLY A 72 -5.49 8.30 7.17
CA GLY A 72 -4.64 7.61 8.14
C GLY A 72 -4.43 6.14 7.80
N HIS A 73 -3.22 5.65 8.09
CA HIS A 73 -2.85 4.24 7.98
C HIS A 73 -2.56 3.73 9.39
N GLY A 74 -3.42 2.82 9.84
CA GLY A 74 -3.50 2.37 11.22
C GLY A 74 -2.42 1.37 11.64
N ASP A 75 -2.58 0.86 12.86
CA ASP A 75 -1.77 -0.21 13.43
C ASP A 75 -2.62 -1.49 13.52
N LEU A 76 -2.17 -2.57 12.87
CA LEU A 76 -2.86 -3.85 12.84
C LEU A 76 -3.00 -4.52 14.22
N THR A 77 -2.28 -4.05 15.24
CA THR A 77 -2.41 -4.54 16.62
C THR A 77 -3.56 -3.87 17.39
N GLN A 78 -4.09 -2.75 16.88
CA GLN A 78 -5.15 -1.95 17.50
C GLN A 78 -6.48 -2.18 16.78
N ASN A 79 -7.58 -1.76 17.41
CA ASN A 79 -8.89 -1.76 16.74
C ASN A 79 -8.84 -0.87 15.50
N GLY A 80 -9.25 -1.45 14.38
CA GLY A 80 -9.23 -0.83 13.06
C GLY A 80 -10.39 0.11 12.77
N CYS A 81 -10.49 0.50 11.49
CA CYS A 81 -11.35 1.57 11.02
C CYS A 81 -12.59 1.15 10.24
N PHE A 82 -12.93 -0.14 10.17
CA PHE A 82 -14.21 -0.62 9.60
C PHE A 82 -15.37 -0.36 10.58
N ALA A 83 -15.56 0.92 10.90
CA ALA A 83 -16.56 1.45 11.82
C ALA A 83 -16.94 2.88 11.40
N GLU A 84 -18.01 3.43 11.98
CA GLU A 84 -18.44 4.81 11.71
C GLU A 84 -17.52 5.86 12.35
N PHE A 85 -16.82 5.48 13.42
CA PHE A 85 -15.87 6.32 14.13
C PHE A 85 -14.61 5.54 14.53
N VAL A 86 -13.45 6.18 14.46
CA VAL A 86 -12.17 5.62 14.92
C VAL A 86 -11.35 6.69 15.63
N ALA A 87 -10.68 6.32 16.73
CA ALA A 87 -9.71 7.17 17.40
C ALA A 87 -8.30 6.82 16.89
N VAL A 88 -7.56 7.81 16.40
CA VAL A 88 -6.27 7.59 15.72
C VAL A 88 -5.21 8.54 16.28
N PRO A 89 -3.99 8.06 16.58
CA PRO A 89 -2.88 8.93 16.97
C PRO A 89 -2.54 9.93 15.87
N THR A 90 -2.29 11.18 16.27
CA THR A 90 -2.04 12.28 15.31
C THR A 90 -0.86 12.04 14.36
N TYR A 91 0.15 11.27 14.76
CA TYR A 91 1.31 10.94 13.93
C TYR A 91 1.00 9.97 12.77
N GLN A 92 -0.17 9.32 12.78
CA GLN A 92 -0.60 8.43 11.71
C GLN A 92 -1.39 9.14 10.60
N LEU A 93 -1.61 10.45 10.75
CA LEU A 93 -2.52 11.21 9.90
C LEU A 93 -1.80 12.08 8.87
N ALA A 94 -2.44 12.23 7.72
CA ALA A 94 -2.10 13.19 6.69
C ALA A 94 -3.33 13.99 6.27
N ARG A 95 -3.11 15.23 5.80
CA ARG A 95 -4.19 16.09 5.30
C ARG A 95 -4.64 15.61 3.92
N ILE A 96 -5.95 15.55 3.71
CA ILE A 96 -6.52 15.33 2.37
C ILE A 96 -6.67 16.69 1.67
N PRO A 97 -6.06 16.89 0.49
CA PRO A 97 -6.26 18.12 -0.28
C PRO A 97 -7.73 18.37 -0.63
N ASP A 98 -8.14 19.64 -0.69
CA ASP A 98 -9.53 20.04 -0.94
C ASP A 98 -10.11 19.47 -2.25
N ASN A 99 -9.26 19.29 -3.25
CA ASN A 99 -9.65 18.74 -4.56
C ASN A 99 -9.59 17.20 -4.65
N VAL A 100 -9.26 16.49 -3.56
CA VAL A 100 -9.20 15.03 -3.52
C VAL A 100 -10.38 14.50 -2.70
N SER A 101 -11.15 13.57 -3.25
CA SER A 101 -12.26 12.94 -2.51
C SER A 101 -11.76 11.98 -1.42
N TYR A 102 -12.62 11.65 -0.44
CA TYR A 102 -12.27 10.68 0.60
C TYR A 102 -11.95 9.30 0.02
N GLU A 103 -12.73 8.83 -0.95
CA GLU A 103 -12.52 7.54 -1.63
C GLU A 103 -11.21 7.53 -2.41
N THR A 104 -10.87 8.64 -3.07
CA THR A 104 -9.60 8.76 -3.80
C THR A 104 -8.43 8.69 -2.83
N ALA A 105 -8.49 9.43 -1.71
CA ALA A 105 -7.48 9.36 -0.67
C ALA A 105 -7.37 7.96 -0.03
N ALA A 106 -8.50 7.29 0.22
CA ALA A 106 -8.55 5.96 0.80
C ALA A 106 -7.93 4.89 -0.10
N SER A 107 -7.97 5.09 -1.42
CA SER A 107 -7.37 4.14 -2.37
C SER A 107 -5.84 4.16 -2.42
N LEU A 108 -5.20 5.20 -1.87
CA LEU A 108 -3.75 5.36 -1.90
C LEU A 108 -3.06 4.79 -0.66
N LEU A 109 -3.62 4.91 0.55
CA LEU A 109 -2.92 4.73 1.84
C LEU A 109 -1.93 3.55 1.93
N CYS A 110 -2.37 2.33 2.23
CA CYS A 110 -1.48 1.17 2.41
C CYS A 110 -0.67 0.87 1.14
N GLY A 111 -1.28 0.98 -0.04
CA GLY A 111 -0.61 0.72 -1.31
C GLY A 111 0.55 1.68 -1.61
N ALA A 112 0.30 2.98 -1.43
CA ALA A 112 1.25 4.06 -1.65
C ALA A 112 2.35 4.06 -0.60
N LEU A 113 2.02 3.86 0.69
CA LEU A 113 3.03 3.81 1.74
C LEU A 113 3.98 2.62 1.53
N THR A 114 3.44 1.48 1.07
CA THR A 114 4.24 0.30 0.69
C THR A 114 5.13 0.60 -0.51
N ALA A 115 4.58 1.18 -1.58
CA ALA A 115 5.35 1.54 -2.78
C ALA A 115 6.44 2.56 -2.47
N TYR A 116 6.11 3.61 -1.72
CA TYR A 116 7.04 4.64 -1.25
C TYR A 116 8.15 4.02 -0.41
N THR A 117 7.82 3.11 0.50
CA THR A 117 8.85 2.41 1.28
C THR A 117 9.78 1.57 0.40
N ALA A 118 9.22 0.87 -0.59
CA ALA A 118 9.98 -0.01 -1.49
C ALA A 118 10.86 0.74 -2.51
N VAL A 119 10.47 1.96 -2.92
CA VAL A 119 11.22 2.77 -3.91
C VAL A 119 12.09 3.82 -3.24
N GLU A 120 11.59 4.51 -2.22
CA GLU A 120 12.20 5.74 -1.69
C GLU A 120 12.97 5.51 -0.39
N ARG A 121 12.43 4.68 0.52
CA ARG A 121 12.97 4.59 1.89
C ARG A 121 14.00 3.49 2.07
N LYS A 122 13.80 2.33 1.44
CA LYS A 122 14.64 1.14 1.66
C LYS A 122 15.87 1.08 0.73
N PRO A 123 15.75 1.24 -0.60
CA PRO A 123 16.90 1.10 -1.48
C PRO A 123 17.75 2.38 -1.54
N ASN A 124 19.05 2.22 -1.80
CA ASN A 124 19.89 3.34 -2.24
C ASN A 124 19.87 3.39 -3.78
N LEU A 125 19.28 4.44 -4.33
CA LEU A 125 19.09 4.56 -5.78
C LEU A 125 20.33 5.11 -6.55
N THR A 126 21.44 5.43 -5.88
CA THR A 126 22.60 6.11 -6.49
C THR A 126 23.11 5.44 -7.77
N ASN A 127 23.10 4.10 -7.82
CA ASN A 127 23.56 3.31 -8.98
C ASN A 127 22.45 2.41 -9.55
N VAL A 128 21.19 2.67 -9.21
CA VAL A 128 20.04 1.92 -9.74
C VAL A 128 19.61 2.57 -11.04
N ARG A 129 19.50 1.79 -12.11
CA ARG A 129 19.10 2.26 -13.45
C ARG A 129 17.83 1.58 -13.94
N THR A 130 17.61 0.35 -13.52
CA THR A 130 16.53 -0.51 -13.95
C THR A 130 15.76 -1.07 -12.76
N VAL A 131 14.45 -1.22 -12.92
CA VAL A 131 13.60 -1.86 -11.92
C VAL A 131 12.58 -2.77 -12.57
N LEU A 132 12.37 -3.95 -11.99
CA LEU A 132 11.21 -4.80 -12.27
C LEU A 132 10.17 -4.62 -11.18
N VAL A 133 8.96 -4.20 -11.57
CA VAL A 133 7.80 -4.11 -10.68
C VAL A 133 6.83 -5.24 -11.01
N HIS A 134 6.74 -6.23 -10.13
CA HIS A 134 5.75 -7.28 -10.30
C HIS A 134 4.33 -6.77 -10.02
N ALA A 135 3.36 -7.38 -10.71
CA ALA A 135 1.94 -7.05 -10.58
C ALA A 135 1.66 -5.53 -10.72
N GLY A 136 2.19 -4.90 -11.76
CA GLY A 136 2.13 -3.44 -11.97
C GLY A 136 0.74 -2.82 -12.03
N ALA A 137 -0.30 -3.65 -12.20
CA ALA A 137 -1.69 -3.21 -12.18
C ALA A 137 -2.32 -3.19 -10.79
N GLY A 138 -1.61 -3.66 -9.75
CA GLY A 138 -2.10 -3.70 -8.37
C GLY A 138 -1.94 -2.36 -7.64
N GLY A 139 -2.51 -2.26 -6.43
CA GLY A 139 -2.45 -1.04 -5.62
C GLY A 139 -1.02 -0.57 -5.32
N VAL A 140 -0.11 -1.49 -4.99
CA VAL A 140 1.31 -1.17 -4.78
C VAL A 140 2.02 -0.96 -6.12
N GLY A 141 1.90 -1.92 -7.05
CA GLY A 141 2.65 -1.93 -8.30
C GLY A 141 2.40 -0.69 -9.17
N SER A 142 1.15 -0.22 -9.25
CA SER A 142 0.79 0.93 -10.08
C SER A 142 1.40 2.25 -9.58
N ILE A 143 1.59 2.37 -8.27
CA ILE A 143 2.23 3.52 -7.63
C ILE A 143 3.75 3.39 -7.72
N ALA A 144 4.28 2.18 -7.50
CA ALA A 144 5.71 1.90 -7.60
C ALA A 144 6.27 2.18 -9.00
N ILE A 145 5.51 1.87 -10.07
CA ILE A 145 5.88 2.27 -11.45
C ILE A 145 6.06 3.78 -11.53
N GLN A 146 5.09 4.56 -11.06
CA GLN A 146 5.12 6.01 -11.15
C GLN A 146 6.28 6.62 -10.35
N LEU A 147 6.49 6.16 -9.11
CA LEU A 147 7.61 6.60 -8.28
C LEU A 147 8.97 6.27 -8.94
N ALA A 148 9.14 5.05 -9.45
CA ALA A 148 10.36 4.67 -10.15
C ALA A 148 10.61 5.53 -11.41
N LYS A 149 9.56 5.87 -12.17
CA LYS A 149 9.68 6.78 -13.32
C LYS A 149 10.10 8.20 -12.89
N LEU A 150 9.63 8.69 -11.74
CA LEU A 150 10.05 9.99 -11.20
C LEU A 150 11.54 10.04 -10.86
N HIS A 151 12.14 8.90 -10.49
CA HIS A 151 13.60 8.75 -10.30
C HIS A 151 14.37 8.54 -11.61
N GLY A 152 13.70 8.58 -12.76
CA GLY A 152 14.34 8.35 -14.06
C GLY A 152 14.77 6.90 -14.29
N LEU A 153 14.23 5.94 -13.52
CA LEU A 153 14.53 4.52 -13.73
C LEU A 153 13.85 4.00 -15.02
N LYS A 154 14.49 3.02 -15.64
CA LYS A 154 13.88 2.18 -16.67
C LYS A 154 13.03 1.11 -15.98
N VAL A 155 11.73 1.15 -16.19
CA VAL A 155 10.74 0.34 -15.48
C VAL A 155 10.22 -0.78 -16.37
N PHE A 156 10.43 -2.01 -15.93
CA PHE A 156 9.78 -3.20 -16.47
C PHE A 156 8.67 -3.63 -15.51
N THR A 157 7.58 -4.20 -16.02
CA THR A 157 6.51 -4.67 -15.14
C THR A 157 5.82 -5.92 -15.65
N THR A 158 5.40 -6.78 -14.72
CA THR A 158 4.58 -7.96 -15.04
C THR A 158 3.10 -7.68 -14.80
N VAL A 159 2.25 -8.05 -15.76
CA VAL A 159 0.79 -7.92 -15.67
C VAL A 159 0.10 -9.08 -16.39
N SER A 160 -1.17 -9.35 -16.09
CA SER A 160 -1.97 -10.25 -16.92
C SER A 160 -2.54 -9.51 -18.13
N THR A 161 -2.75 -10.22 -19.24
CA THR A 161 -3.28 -9.72 -20.52
C THR A 161 -4.38 -8.66 -20.39
N GLY A 162 -5.41 -8.92 -19.57
CA GLY A 162 -6.54 -8.01 -19.41
C GLY A 162 -6.18 -6.65 -18.79
N LYS A 163 -5.02 -6.52 -18.16
CA LYS A 163 -4.57 -5.31 -17.45
C LYS A 163 -3.52 -4.52 -18.23
N VAL A 164 -3.06 -5.01 -19.38
CA VAL A 164 -2.03 -4.35 -20.21
C VAL A 164 -2.45 -2.94 -20.61
N LYS A 165 -3.71 -2.74 -21.02
CA LYS A 165 -4.22 -1.42 -21.43
C LYS A 165 -4.14 -0.41 -20.29
N TYR A 166 -4.49 -0.81 -19.07
CA TYR A 166 -4.42 0.05 -17.89
C TYR A 166 -2.98 0.40 -17.57
N VAL A 167 -2.10 -0.60 -17.44
CA VAL A 167 -0.72 -0.35 -17.00
C VAL A 167 0.10 0.43 -18.03
N ARG A 168 -0.25 0.36 -19.31
CA ARG A 168 0.35 1.23 -20.34
C ARG A 168 0.14 2.72 -20.05
N GLN A 169 -0.94 3.11 -19.36
CA GLN A 169 -1.20 4.50 -18.96
C GLN A 169 -0.26 4.97 -17.85
N LEU A 170 0.48 4.07 -17.20
CA LEU A 170 1.47 4.37 -16.17
C LEU A 170 2.89 4.53 -16.75
N TYR A 171 3.04 4.39 -18.08
CA TYR A 171 4.28 4.58 -18.83
C TYR A 171 5.50 3.75 -18.37
N PRO A 172 5.36 2.42 -18.11
CA PRO A 172 6.53 1.56 -17.99
C PRO A 172 7.25 1.44 -19.34
N ASP A 173 8.57 1.20 -19.30
CA ASP A 173 9.40 1.04 -20.50
C ASP A 173 9.19 -0.33 -21.19
N ALA A 174 8.81 -1.37 -20.43
CA ALA A 174 8.29 -2.60 -20.99
C ALA A 174 7.22 -3.23 -20.11
N ILE A 175 6.24 -3.87 -20.76
CA ILE A 175 5.20 -4.66 -20.12
C ILE A 175 5.43 -6.11 -20.51
N ILE A 176 5.53 -6.98 -19.51
CA ILE A 176 5.66 -8.43 -19.67
C ILE A 176 4.31 -9.04 -19.32
N ASP A 177 3.61 -9.56 -20.32
CA ASP A 177 2.36 -10.29 -20.09
C ASP A 177 2.70 -11.72 -19.67
N TYR A 178 2.73 -11.98 -18.36
CA TYR A 178 3.14 -13.27 -17.80
C TYR A 178 2.20 -14.43 -18.17
N ARG A 179 1.09 -14.17 -18.87
CA ARG A 179 0.20 -15.21 -19.43
C ARG A 179 0.59 -15.63 -20.84
N GLN A 180 1.44 -14.86 -21.51
CA GLN A 180 1.84 -15.06 -22.91
C GLN A 180 3.35 -15.22 -23.07
N GLU A 181 4.13 -14.70 -22.11
CA GLU A 181 5.58 -14.66 -22.15
C GLU A 181 6.15 -15.21 -20.83
N ASP A 182 7.29 -15.90 -20.93
CA ASP A 182 8.12 -16.24 -19.78
C ASP A 182 8.83 -14.98 -19.26
N VAL A 183 8.74 -14.72 -17.95
CA VAL A 183 9.22 -13.47 -17.36
C VAL A 183 10.74 -13.39 -17.42
N ASP A 184 11.43 -14.48 -17.08
CA ASP A 184 12.90 -14.52 -17.00
C ASP A 184 13.53 -14.36 -18.40
N THR A 185 13.01 -15.09 -19.39
CA THR A 185 13.43 -14.98 -20.79
C THR A 185 13.22 -13.56 -21.32
N ARG A 186 12.05 -12.98 -21.07
CA ARG A 186 11.74 -11.63 -21.56
C ARG A 186 12.61 -10.57 -20.88
N LEU A 187 12.85 -10.71 -19.57
CA LEU A 187 13.71 -9.80 -18.83
C LEU A 187 15.16 -9.88 -19.33
N ALA A 188 15.69 -11.09 -19.55
CA ALA A 188 17.02 -11.28 -20.10
C ALA A 188 17.18 -10.59 -21.46
N GLN A 189 16.18 -10.68 -22.35
CA GLN A 189 16.19 -9.95 -23.63
C GLN A 189 16.18 -8.43 -23.47
N LEU A 190 15.45 -7.90 -22.49
CA LEU A 190 15.32 -6.45 -22.25
C LEU A 190 16.57 -5.83 -21.58
N THR A 191 17.44 -6.68 -21.04
CA THR A 191 18.58 -6.31 -20.18
C THR A 191 19.90 -6.90 -20.65
N ASP A 192 19.96 -7.45 -21.86
CA ASP A 192 21.15 -8.11 -22.43
C ASP A 192 21.73 -9.22 -21.51
N GLY A 193 20.85 -9.91 -20.80
CA GLY A 193 21.18 -10.98 -19.85
C GLY A 193 21.71 -10.51 -18.50
N LEU A 194 21.81 -9.19 -18.25
CA LEU A 194 22.35 -8.63 -17.01
C LEU A 194 21.34 -8.63 -15.86
N GLY A 195 20.04 -8.67 -16.15
CA GLY A 195 18.99 -8.55 -15.15
C GLY A 195 18.69 -7.09 -14.77
N VAL A 196 18.12 -6.89 -13.59
CA VAL A 196 17.73 -5.56 -13.09
C VAL A 196 18.42 -5.21 -11.79
N ASP A 197 18.59 -3.91 -11.54
CA ASP A 197 19.23 -3.40 -10.32
C ASP A 197 18.32 -3.48 -9.09
N LEU A 198 16.99 -3.43 -9.31
CA LEU A 198 15.98 -3.46 -8.26
C LEU A 198 14.77 -4.32 -8.67
N ILE A 199 14.24 -5.09 -7.72
CA ILE A 199 12.95 -5.78 -7.86
C ILE A 199 12.00 -5.32 -6.76
N ILE A 200 10.78 -4.98 -7.17
CA ILE A 200 9.64 -4.80 -6.29
C ILE A 200 8.71 -5.99 -6.49
N ASP A 201 8.83 -6.95 -5.57
CA ASP A 201 8.02 -8.16 -5.58
C ASP A 201 6.82 -8.03 -4.63
N THR A 202 5.62 -8.09 -5.21
CA THR A 202 4.34 -8.08 -4.48
C THR A 202 3.55 -9.38 -4.68
N VAL A 203 4.14 -10.39 -5.32
CA VAL A 203 3.50 -11.67 -5.66
C VAL A 203 4.01 -12.77 -4.71
N GLY A 204 5.26 -12.66 -4.25
CA GLY A 204 5.89 -13.64 -3.36
C GLY A 204 6.19 -14.97 -4.06
N LYS A 205 6.50 -16.02 -3.28
CA LYS A 205 6.79 -17.37 -3.82
C LYS A 205 5.56 -18.00 -4.46
N ALA A 206 5.33 -17.72 -5.74
CA ALA A 206 4.43 -18.48 -6.59
C ALA A 206 5.23 -19.50 -7.41
N GLY A 207 5.38 -20.71 -6.87
CA GLY A 207 5.82 -21.89 -7.61
C GLY A 207 7.33 -22.19 -7.62
N PRO A 208 7.72 -23.44 -7.91
CA PRO A 208 9.10 -23.94 -7.81
C PRO A 208 10.07 -23.43 -8.90
N ASN A 209 9.61 -22.61 -9.85
CA ASN A 209 10.32 -22.46 -11.13
C ASN A 209 10.65 -21.05 -11.63
N GLU A 210 10.48 -19.94 -10.89
CA GLU A 210 10.86 -18.64 -11.47
C GLU A 210 11.30 -17.57 -10.45
N THR A 211 12.19 -16.70 -10.93
CA THR A 211 12.69 -15.40 -10.42
C THR A 211 13.49 -15.25 -9.12
N CYS A 212 13.50 -16.19 -8.16
CA CYS A 212 14.13 -15.92 -6.83
C CYS A 212 15.25 -16.88 -6.38
N ALA A 213 15.99 -17.52 -7.29
CA ALA A 213 17.15 -18.33 -6.89
C ALA A 213 18.45 -17.52 -6.74
N ALA A 214 18.55 -16.32 -7.35
CA ALA A 214 19.82 -15.59 -7.45
C ALA A 214 19.86 -14.23 -6.74
N TRP A 215 18.72 -13.63 -6.38
CA TRP A 215 18.68 -12.23 -5.91
C TRP A 215 18.08 -12.10 -4.51
N PRO A 216 18.70 -11.31 -3.61
CA PRO A 216 18.23 -11.16 -2.24
C PRO A 216 16.85 -10.51 -2.24
N THR A 217 15.81 -11.32 -2.06
CA THR A 217 14.49 -10.83 -1.70
C THR A 217 14.57 -10.16 -0.33
N MET A 218 13.93 -9.00 -0.20
CA MET A 218 13.72 -8.39 1.11
C MET A 218 12.99 -9.42 1.97
N GLY A 219 13.68 -9.88 3.01
CA GLY A 219 13.16 -10.84 3.98
C GLY A 219 11.86 -10.35 4.64
N PRO A 220 11.10 -11.28 5.22
CA PRO A 220 9.83 -10.96 5.87
C PRO A 220 10.07 -9.96 7.03
N TRP A 221 9.08 -9.09 7.21
CA TRP A 221 8.96 -8.11 8.29
C TRP A 221 9.16 -8.74 9.66
#